data_AF-A0A9P1G2B9-F1
#
_entry.id   AF-A0A9P1G2B9-F1
#
_cell.length_a   1.000
_cell.length_b   1.000
_cell.length_c   1.000
_cell.angle_alpha   90.00
_cell.angle_beta   90.00
_cell.angle_gamma   90.00
#
_symmetry.space_group_name_H-M   'P 1'
#
loop_
_entity.id
_entity.type
_entity.pdbx_description
1 polymer ?
#
loop_
_entity_poly.entity_id
_entity_poly.type
_entity_poly.pdbx_seq_one_letter_code
_entity_poly.pdbx_strand_id
1 'polypeptide(L)'
;MGFAVLLACCQAVVGAVQEFSSDDSSQCVHFHRPGKVLIYKKDTAVFPIGISVPSDLVAESIPRKVRVHAAFVGSSCGGEVSEYKFGPMEEDRYQDFYRRHRFAHTKRKGGWDAVRHAEILAMGTVPNFAGLDKAPHLAVPFVPKALLLKTEELLPYSKRLEAAYNATVEQLLDHTRRCLTAESMAARVLREMGLWPTQRPLRLLYITCGFGFSGAGDGWQGPVSIGIFLGLHALLRQWPGSRIVDAPAMEPDPSIWPEETVHRSNFWYLAKDSDPWIHEEDLRQRMYGYGFSYARRLSLKDLATQAERDAVPDSLFRHEFDGVIYGKVGPAQGCDPLPFFDVVRNAGYPAERVALIYGGDFGLETKRVAEHARYYSGYGIIFFREMIAPPEDFHWISAQVFPRACYADPGWNRFFQLWRKRLDCPACDDVDRNVRDELWDHLWPVSRGFSWQTGNGLEVLPPCWSGLLLLAFPMLKTSAEAELKDLCDFFNRQLHQAARHVTFGRCVLPRPRCKGSIAFRGAFGVQPSEVKTFVRSICRKLSRKCAVRGTVKQ
;
A
#
# COMPACT_ATOMS: atom_id res chain seq x y z
N MET A 1 -31.05 -9.88 -45.45
CA MET A 1 -30.85 -8.67 -44.62
C MET A 1 -30.80 -9.03 -43.12
N GLY A 2 -29.87 -9.89 -42.69
CA GLY A 2 -29.83 -10.37 -41.30
C GLY A 2 -28.43 -10.62 -40.72
N PHE A 3 -27.37 -10.18 -41.41
CA PHE A 3 -25.98 -10.41 -40.98
C PHE A 3 -25.17 -9.11 -40.74
N ALA A 4 -25.75 -7.94 -40.97
CA ALA A 4 -25.06 -6.66 -40.83
C ALA A 4 -25.19 -6.01 -39.43
N VAL A 5 -26.03 -6.54 -38.54
CA VAL A 5 -26.31 -5.93 -37.22
C VAL A 5 -25.33 -6.40 -36.13
N LEU A 6 -24.64 -7.52 -36.33
CA LEU A 6 -23.72 -8.09 -35.32
C LEU A 6 -22.31 -7.49 -35.33
N LEU A 7 -21.87 -6.85 -36.42
CA LEU A 7 -20.56 -6.17 -36.45
C LEU A 7 -20.59 -4.72 -35.91
N ALA A 8 -21.75 -4.09 -35.85
CA ALA A 8 -21.86 -2.68 -35.43
C ALA A 8 -21.73 -2.46 -33.91
N CYS A 9 -21.91 -3.51 -33.08
CA CYS A 9 -21.76 -3.38 -31.62
C CYS A 9 -20.32 -3.42 -31.10
N CYS A 10 -19.33 -3.79 -31.92
CA CYS A 10 -17.92 -3.85 -31.47
C CYS A 10 -17.14 -2.54 -31.67
N GLN A 11 -17.67 -1.53 -32.37
CA GLN A 11 -16.94 -0.29 -32.67
C GLN A 11 -17.29 0.91 -31.77
N ALA A 12 -18.24 0.77 -30.84
CA ALA A 12 -18.75 1.90 -30.04
C ALA A 12 -18.05 2.12 -28.67
N VAL A 13 -16.95 1.40 -28.37
CA VAL A 13 -16.19 1.58 -27.12
C VAL A 13 -14.72 1.86 -27.41
N VAL A 14 -14.46 2.89 -28.23
CA VAL A 14 -13.15 3.55 -28.24
C VAL A 14 -13.35 4.91 -27.57
N GLY A 15 -13.56 4.87 -26.26
CA GLY A 15 -13.54 6.07 -25.43
C GLY A 15 -12.14 6.67 -25.46
N ALA A 16 -12.06 8.01 -25.46
CA ALA A 16 -10.81 8.76 -25.44
C ALA A 16 -9.78 8.10 -24.52
N VAL A 17 -8.70 7.58 -25.12
CA VAL A 17 -7.55 7.08 -24.39
C VAL A 17 -6.92 8.30 -23.74
N GLN A 18 -7.26 8.53 -22.48
CA GLN A 18 -6.57 9.50 -21.65
C GLN A 18 -5.10 9.09 -21.65
N GLU A 19 -4.17 9.98 -22.02
CA GLU A 19 -2.74 9.71 -21.92
C GLU A 19 -2.42 9.41 -20.45
N PHE A 20 -2.35 8.12 -20.14
CA PHE A 20 -1.98 7.64 -18.82
C PHE A 20 -0.47 7.82 -18.69
N SER A 21 -0.03 8.44 -17.60
CA SER A 21 1.34 8.21 -17.13
C SER A 21 1.46 6.70 -16.91
N SER A 22 2.35 6.06 -17.67
CA SER A 22 2.56 4.59 -17.72
C SER A 22 2.74 3.93 -16.36
N ASP A 23 3.00 4.72 -15.32
CA ASP A 23 3.49 4.24 -14.03
C ASP A 23 2.39 4.24 -12.95
N ASP A 24 1.16 4.69 -13.20
CA ASP A 24 0.11 4.78 -12.16
C ASP A 24 -0.65 3.48 -11.88
N SER A 25 0.02 2.56 -11.19
CA SER A 25 -0.58 1.31 -10.72
C SER A 25 -1.71 1.49 -9.69
N SER A 26 -1.97 2.72 -9.19
CA SER A 26 -3.15 2.96 -8.34
C SER A 26 -4.45 2.68 -9.09
N GLN A 27 -4.48 2.96 -10.39
CA GLN A 27 -5.63 2.75 -11.26
C GLN A 27 -5.84 1.29 -11.66
N CYS A 28 -4.82 0.46 -11.46
CA CYS A 28 -4.87 -0.97 -11.69
C CYS A 28 -5.63 -1.76 -10.61
N VAL A 29 -5.87 -1.13 -9.46
CA VAL A 29 -6.64 -1.74 -8.39
C VAL A 29 -8.11 -1.67 -8.79
N HIS A 30 -8.76 -2.81 -8.98
CA HIS A 30 -10.12 -2.86 -9.53
C HIS A 30 -11.19 -2.21 -8.63
N PHE A 31 -10.87 -1.93 -7.36
CA PHE A 31 -11.71 -1.17 -6.43
C PHE A 31 -11.12 0.22 -6.09
N HIS A 32 -10.14 0.72 -6.85
CA HIS A 32 -9.56 2.02 -6.64
C HIS A 32 -10.63 3.13 -6.69
N ARG A 33 -10.51 4.10 -5.79
CA ARG A 33 -11.31 5.32 -5.81
C ARG A 33 -10.35 6.51 -5.84
N PRO A 34 -10.18 7.18 -7.00
CA PRO A 34 -9.30 8.33 -7.13
C PRO A 34 -9.55 9.38 -6.04
N GLY A 35 -8.47 9.86 -5.43
CA GLY A 35 -8.53 10.82 -4.33
C GLY A 35 -9.14 10.29 -3.04
N LYS A 36 -9.26 8.97 -2.85
CA LYS A 36 -9.69 8.35 -1.60
C LYS A 36 -8.67 7.33 -1.08
N VAL A 37 -8.68 7.13 0.23
CA VAL A 37 -7.89 6.12 0.94
C VAL A 37 -8.83 5.17 1.66
N LEU A 38 -8.46 3.89 1.67
CA LEU A 38 -9.19 2.83 2.32
C LEU A 38 -8.75 2.70 3.78
N ILE A 39 -9.70 2.79 4.70
CA ILE A 39 -9.47 2.70 6.14
C ILE A 39 -10.13 1.43 6.67
N TYR A 40 -9.35 0.57 7.32
CA TYR A 40 -9.82 -0.59 8.07
C TYR A 40 -10.11 -0.21 9.53
N LYS A 41 -11.24 -0.69 10.07
CA LYS A 41 -11.73 -0.47 11.45
C LYS A 41 -11.58 0.96 11.97
N LYS A 42 -11.79 1.93 11.07
CA LYS A 42 -11.81 3.39 11.31
C LYS A 42 -10.48 4.06 11.63
N ASP A 43 -9.40 3.32 11.86
CA ASP A 43 -8.13 3.87 12.37
C ASP A 43 -6.90 3.48 11.55
N THR A 44 -7.02 2.53 10.61
CA THR A 44 -5.86 1.97 9.91
C THR A 44 -5.97 2.19 8.42
N ALA A 45 -5.15 3.09 7.88
CA ALA A 45 -5.03 3.24 6.44
C ALA A 45 -4.33 2.02 5.84
N VAL A 46 -4.96 1.39 4.85
CA VAL A 46 -4.44 0.20 4.19
C VAL A 46 -4.34 0.44 2.69
N PHE A 47 -3.21 0.03 2.13
CA PHE A 47 -2.92 0.15 0.70
C PHE A 47 -2.83 -1.24 0.10
N PRO A 48 -3.51 -1.53 -1.02
CA PRO A 48 -3.32 -2.81 -1.68
C PRO A 48 -1.90 -2.93 -2.22
N ILE A 49 -1.33 -4.13 -2.14
CA ILE A 49 -0.14 -4.57 -2.87
C ILE A 49 -0.45 -5.93 -3.51
N GLY A 50 0.29 -6.34 -4.51
CA GLY A 50 0.04 -7.61 -5.22
C GLY A 50 1.31 -8.37 -5.51
N ILE A 51 1.15 -9.62 -5.87
CA ILE A 51 2.23 -10.39 -6.48
C ILE A 51 2.49 -9.86 -7.89
N SER A 52 3.76 -9.90 -8.30
CA SER A 52 4.21 -9.36 -9.57
C SER A 52 5.27 -10.23 -10.23
N VAL A 53 5.53 -9.96 -11.50
CA VAL A 53 6.57 -10.60 -12.32
C VAL A 53 7.58 -9.54 -12.80
N PRO A 54 8.85 -9.88 -13.04
CA PRO A 54 9.77 -8.99 -13.76
C PRO A 54 9.18 -8.50 -15.09
N SER A 55 9.32 -7.21 -15.41
CA SER A 55 8.75 -6.63 -16.64
C SER A 55 9.23 -7.32 -17.92
N ASP A 56 10.49 -7.75 -17.96
CA ASP A 56 11.12 -8.39 -19.10
C ASP A 56 10.63 -9.83 -19.36
N LEU A 57 9.89 -10.42 -18.40
CA LEU A 57 9.21 -11.70 -18.62
C LEU A 57 7.84 -11.54 -19.29
N VAL A 58 7.27 -10.33 -19.28
CA VAL A 58 5.96 -10.12 -19.88
C VAL A 58 6.09 -10.16 -21.40
N ALA A 59 5.35 -11.06 -22.05
CA ALA A 59 5.41 -11.23 -23.49
C ALA A 59 5.11 -9.90 -24.21
N GLU A 60 5.95 -9.51 -25.16
CA GLU A 60 5.82 -8.26 -25.92
C GLU A 60 4.61 -8.24 -26.86
N SER A 61 4.18 -9.42 -27.31
CA SER A 61 3.03 -9.63 -28.18
C SER A 61 2.35 -10.96 -27.88
N ILE A 62 1.21 -11.23 -28.51
CA ILE A 62 0.53 -12.52 -28.38
C ILE A 62 1.45 -13.64 -28.89
N PRO A 63 1.90 -14.57 -28.04
CA PRO A 63 2.80 -15.62 -28.47
C PRO A 63 2.04 -16.71 -29.24
N ARG A 64 2.76 -17.46 -30.08
CA ARG A 64 2.19 -18.56 -30.86
C ARG A 64 1.59 -19.65 -29.95
N LYS A 65 0.27 -19.85 -30.05
CA LYS A 65 -0.47 -20.84 -29.26
C LYS A 65 -0.64 -22.17 -30.02
N VAL A 66 -0.03 -23.23 -29.50
CA VAL A 66 -0.06 -24.59 -30.10
C VAL A 66 -0.96 -25.57 -29.36
N ARG A 67 -1.39 -25.23 -28.14
CA ARG A 67 -2.29 -26.05 -27.31
C ARG A 67 -3.43 -25.20 -26.77
N VAL A 68 -4.56 -25.84 -26.44
CA VAL A 68 -5.73 -25.13 -25.90
C VAL A 68 -5.62 -24.96 -24.39
N HIS A 69 -5.48 -26.05 -23.64
CA HIS A 69 -5.53 -26.04 -22.17
C HIS A 69 -4.23 -26.51 -21.53
N ALA A 70 -3.64 -25.69 -20.67
CA ALA A 70 -2.63 -26.11 -19.71
C ALA A 70 -3.30 -26.62 -18.43
N ALA A 71 -2.93 -27.82 -18.02
CA ALA A 71 -3.31 -28.38 -16.73
C ALA A 71 -2.76 -27.53 -15.56
N PHE A 72 -3.35 -27.70 -14.38
CA PHE A 72 -2.86 -27.09 -13.15
C PHE A 72 -1.46 -27.64 -12.82
N VAL A 73 -0.49 -26.76 -12.59
CA VAL A 73 0.92 -27.11 -12.33
C VAL A 73 1.36 -26.68 -10.94
N GLY A 74 0.73 -27.24 -9.92
CA GLY A 74 1.29 -27.19 -8.58
C GLY A 74 0.55 -28.12 -7.64
N SER A 75 0.95 -28.08 -6.38
CA SER A 75 0.40 -29.02 -5.42
C SER A 75 -1.10 -28.80 -5.17
N SER A 76 -1.85 -29.90 -5.16
CA SER A 76 -3.30 -29.97 -4.95
C SER A 76 -3.67 -29.56 -3.52
N CYS A 77 -2.86 -29.99 -2.55
CA CYS A 77 -3.01 -29.76 -1.10
C CYS A 77 -1.96 -28.78 -0.52
N GLY A 78 -0.94 -28.40 -1.28
CA GLY A 78 0.23 -27.68 -0.77
C GLY A 78 1.20 -28.61 -0.02
N GLY A 79 2.49 -28.28 -0.02
CA GLY A 79 3.50 -29.08 0.71
C GLY A 79 4.07 -30.28 -0.03
N GLU A 80 3.34 -30.84 -1.00
CA GLU A 80 3.80 -32.03 -1.73
C GLU A 80 4.73 -31.66 -2.89
N VAL A 81 6.04 -31.84 -2.69
CA VAL A 81 7.09 -31.48 -3.67
C VAL A 81 6.95 -32.27 -4.96
N SER A 82 6.56 -33.55 -4.86
CA SER A 82 6.45 -34.46 -6.01
C SER A 82 5.36 -34.04 -7.01
N GLU A 83 4.37 -33.25 -6.59
CA GLU A 83 3.33 -32.69 -7.46
C GLU A 83 3.81 -31.48 -8.30
N TYR A 84 4.96 -30.89 -7.98
CA TYR A 84 5.51 -29.77 -8.75
C TYR A 84 6.29 -30.25 -9.97
N LYS A 85 5.64 -30.11 -11.12
CA LYS A 85 6.17 -30.51 -12.43
C LYS A 85 7.48 -29.84 -12.84
N PHE A 86 7.76 -28.64 -12.36
CA PHE A 86 8.93 -27.85 -12.74
C PHE A 86 9.79 -27.54 -11.53
N GLY A 87 11.11 -27.70 -11.69
CA GLY A 87 12.08 -27.41 -10.65
C GLY A 87 12.54 -25.95 -10.59
N PRO A 88 13.27 -25.57 -9.53
CA PRO A 88 13.86 -24.24 -9.36
C PRO A 88 14.77 -23.77 -10.51
N MET A 89 15.32 -24.71 -11.28
CA MET A 89 16.21 -24.45 -12.42
C MET A 89 15.48 -24.41 -13.77
N GLU A 90 14.16 -24.63 -13.79
CA GLU A 90 13.38 -24.87 -15.02
C GLU A 90 12.44 -23.72 -15.37
N GLU A 91 12.77 -22.49 -14.96
CA GLU A 91 11.97 -21.29 -15.19
C GLU A 91 11.59 -21.14 -16.68
N ASP A 92 12.55 -21.31 -17.61
CA ASP A 92 12.30 -21.20 -19.05
C ASP A 92 11.30 -22.26 -19.55
N ARG A 93 11.37 -23.49 -19.02
CA ARG A 93 10.45 -24.57 -19.37
C ARG A 93 9.05 -24.30 -18.83
N TYR A 94 8.96 -23.74 -17.63
CA TYR A 94 7.70 -23.33 -17.01
C TYR A 94 7.03 -22.19 -17.81
N GLN A 95 7.82 -21.20 -18.23
CA GLN A 95 7.35 -20.10 -19.05
C GLN A 95 6.91 -20.56 -20.45
N ASP A 96 7.72 -21.37 -21.15
CA ASP A 96 7.35 -21.94 -22.45
C ASP A 96 6.08 -22.79 -22.35
N PHE A 97 5.93 -23.54 -21.24
CA PHE A 97 4.72 -24.29 -20.96
C PHE A 97 3.50 -23.38 -21.01
N TYR A 98 3.45 -22.28 -20.26
CA TYR A 98 2.28 -21.39 -20.36
C TYR A 98 2.19 -20.68 -21.70
N ARG A 99 3.31 -20.18 -22.24
CA ARG A 99 3.38 -19.43 -23.50
C ARG A 99 2.69 -20.16 -24.65
N ARG A 100 2.80 -21.49 -24.70
CA ARG A 100 2.24 -22.35 -25.75
C ARG A 100 0.75 -22.67 -25.64
N HIS A 101 0.13 -22.43 -24.49
CA HIS A 101 -1.29 -22.75 -24.26
C HIS A 101 -2.17 -21.51 -24.37
N ARG A 102 -3.41 -21.69 -24.83
CA ARG A 102 -4.40 -20.60 -24.90
C ARG A 102 -4.94 -20.23 -23.53
N PHE A 103 -5.30 -21.25 -22.77
CA PHE A 103 -5.86 -21.16 -21.43
C PHE A 103 -5.01 -21.96 -20.45
N ALA A 104 -4.94 -21.51 -19.20
CA ALA A 104 -4.27 -22.25 -18.14
C ALA A 104 -5.12 -22.28 -16.87
N HIS A 105 -5.29 -23.48 -16.30
CA HIS A 105 -6.05 -23.64 -15.06
C HIS A 105 -5.30 -23.03 -13.88
N THR A 106 -6.03 -22.25 -13.10
CA THR A 106 -5.56 -21.72 -11.82
C THR A 106 -6.70 -21.67 -10.81
N LYS A 107 -6.37 -21.56 -9.53
CA LYS A 107 -7.33 -21.50 -8.42
C LYS A 107 -6.69 -20.80 -7.22
N ARG A 108 -7.52 -20.43 -6.25
CA ARG A 108 -7.09 -20.05 -4.89
C ARG A 108 -6.22 -21.17 -4.29
N LYS A 109 -5.15 -20.80 -3.56
CA LYS A 109 -4.32 -21.70 -2.75
C LYS A 109 -4.38 -21.26 -1.28
N GLY A 110 -3.26 -20.89 -0.67
CA GLY A 110 -3.22 -20.31 0.67
C GLY A 110 -3.99 -18.99 0.70
N GLY A 111 -3.64 -18.08 -0.23
CA GLY A 111 -4.41 -16.87 -0.52
C GLY A 111 -5.15 -16.93 -1.85
N TRP A 112 -5.88 -15.86 -2.16
CA TRP A 112 -6.46 -15.63 -3.48
C TRP A 112 -5.42 -15.11 -4.46
N ASP A 113 -4.43 -14.34 -4.00
CA ASP A 113 -3.34 -13.84 -4.83
C ASP A 113 -2.17 -14.82 -4.84
N ALA A 114 -1.77 -15.26 -6.04
CA ALA A 114 -0.73 -16.24 -6.25
C ALA A 114 0.12 -15.87 -7.47
N VAL A 115 1.42 -16.16 -7.40
CA VAL A 115 2.40 -15.89 -8.48
C VAL A 115 1.95 -16.45 -9.82
N ARG A 116 1.37 -17.66 -9.79
CA ARG A 116 0.82 -18.33 -10.96
C ARG A 116 -0.14 -17.46 -11.77
N HIS A 117 -0.97 -16.63 -11.11
CA HIS A 117 -1.92 -15.78 -11.82
C HIS A 117 -1.17 -14.76 -12.69
N ALA A 118 -0.17 -14.09 -12.11
CA ALA A 118 0.65 -13.11 -12.80
C ALA A 118 1.51 -13.76 -13.89
N GLU A 119 2.05 -14.96 -13.65
CA GLU A 119 2.84 -15.72 -14.63
C GLU A 119 2.04 -16.16 -15.85
N ILE A 120 0.84 -16.71 -15.65
CA ILE A 120 -0.06 -17.09 -16.75
C ILE A 120 -0.35 -15.87 -17.63
N LEU A 121 -0.69 -14.74 -16.99
CA LEU A 121 -0.98 -13.48 -17.67
C LEU A 121 0.25 -12.96 -18.43
N ALA A 122 1.43 -12.98 -17.81
CA ALA A 122 2.69 -12.54 -18.41
C ALA A 122 3.06 -13.33 -19.66
N MET A 123 2.70 -14.61 -19.74
CA MET A 123 2.94 -15.45 -20.91
C MET A 123 1.88 -15.30 -22.02
N GLY A 124 1.01 -14.28 -21.93
CA GLY A 124 -0.07 -14.05 -22.88
C GLY A 124 -1.07 -15.19 -22.92
N THR A 125 -1.29 -15.86 -21.78
CA THR A 125 -2.20 -17.00 -21.63
C THR A 125 -3.37 -16.58 -20.78
N VAL A 126 -4.58 -17.01 -21.12
CA VAL A 126 -5.80 -16.63 -20.39
C VAL A 126 -5.97 -17.54 -19.17
N PRO A 127 -5.96 -17.00 -17.93
CA PRO A 127 -6.23 -17.79 -16.75
C PRO A 127 -7.68 -18.29 -16.74
N ASN A 128 -7.88 -19.60 -16.66
CA ASN A 128 -9.15 -20.19 -16.24
C ASN A 128 -9.13 -20.29 -14.70
N PHE A 129 -9.56 -19.22 -14.03
CA PHE A 129 -9.48 -19.05 -12.59
C PHE A 129 -10.73 -19.61 -11.90
N ALA A 130 -10.63 -20.85 -11.42
CA ALA A 130 -11.71 -21.52 -10.72
C ALA A 130 -12.13 -20.76 -9.44
N GLY A 131 -13.41 -20.36 -9.38
CA GLY A 131 -14.02 -19.71 -8.23
C GLY A 131 -13.74 -18.22 -8.10
N LEU A 132 -13.22 -17.55 -9.14
CA LEU A 132 -12.91 -16.11 -9.10
C LEU A 132 -14.15 -15.25 -8.82
N ASP A 133 -15.33 -15.68 -9.26
CA ASP A 133 -16.64 -15.10 -8.97
C ASP A 133 -16.96 -15.03 -7.46
N LYS A 134 -16.38 -15.96 -6.69
CA LYS A 134 -16.53 -16.06 -5.24
C LYS A 134 -15.42 -15.34 -4.46
N ALA A 135 -14.46 -14.73 -5.17
CA ALA A 135 -13.39 -13.98 -4.52
C ALA A 135 -13.96 -12.76 -3.78
N PRO A 136 -13.59 -12.51 -2.52
CA PRO A 136 -13.97 -11.28 -1.82
C PRO A 136 -13.64 -10.04 -2.67
N HIS A 137 -14.47 -9.00 -2.58
CA HIS A 137 -14.33 -7.81 -3.40
C HIS A 137 -12.92 -7.20 -3.31
N LEU A 138 -12.33 -7.16 -2.12
CA LEU A 138 -11.01 -6.56 -1.88
C LEU A 138 -9.82 -7.54 -2.00
N ALA A 139 -10.05 -8.80 -2.35
CA ALA A 139 -8.99 -9.79 -2.62
C ALA A 139 -8.42 -9.63 -4.04
N VAL A 140 -7.19 -10.12 -4.30
CA VAL A 140 -6.49 -10.04 -5.60
C VAL A 140 -6.60 -8.66 -6.27
N PRO A 141 -6.14 -7.58 -5.61
CA PRO A 141 -6.39 -6.20 -6.03
C PRO A 141 -6.01 -5.90 -7.48
N PHE A 142 -4.94 -6.51 -7.99
CA PHE A 142 -4.35 -6.20 -9.30
C PHE A 142 -4.70 -7.21 -10.40
N VAL A 143 -5.40 -8.30 -10.09
CA VAL A 143 -5.89 -9.23 -11.11
C VAL A 143 -7.10 -8.59 -11.81
N PRO A 144 -7.16 -8.56 -13.16
CA PRO A 144 -8.25 -7.91 -13.90
C PRO A 144 -9.54 -8.76 -13.88
N LYS A 145 -10.16 -8.89 -12.69
CA LYS A 145 -11.30 -9.79 -12.43
C LYS A 145 -12.43 -9.68 -13.45
N ALA A 146 -12.84 -8.44 -13.74
CA ALA A 146 -13.96 -8.18 -14.66
C ALA A 146 -13.66 -8.65 -16.09
N LEU A 147 -12.39 -8.59 -16.52
CA LEU A 147 -11.97 -9.12 -17.81
C LEU A 147 -11.90 -10.65 -17.78
N LEU A 148 -11.33 -11.24 -16.71
CA LEU A 148 -11.22 -12.69 -16.55
C LEU A 148 -12.58 -13.40 -16.48
N LEU A 149 -13.57 -12.85 -15.77
CA LEU A 149 -14.91 -13.44 -15.69
C LEU A 149 -15.61 -13.49 -17.06
N LYS A 150 -15.31 -12.56 -17.97
CA LYS A 150 -15.84 -12.60 -19.35
C LYS A 150 -15.17 -13.65 -20.23
N THR A 151 -14.01 -14.16 -19.83
CA THR A 151 -13.28 -15.16 -20.64
C THR A 151 -13.92 -16.53 -20.64
N GLU A 152 -14.90 -16.78 -19.76
CA GLU A 152 -15.74 -17.99 -19.80
C GLU A 152 -16.46 -18.12 -21.15
N GLU A 153 -16.83 -17.01 -21.78
CA GLU A 153 -17.46 -16.98 -23.11
C GLU A 153 -16.51 -17.45 -24.23
N LEU A 154 -15.20 -17.49 -23.97
CA LEU A 154 -14.20 -18.01 -24.90
C LEU A 154 -14.06 -19.54 -24.83
N LEU A 155 -14.81 -20.20 -23.94
CA LEU A 155 -14.82 -21.64 -23.73
C LEU A 155 -16.16 -22.28 -24.13
N PRO A 156 -16.16 -23.44 -24.84
CA PRO A 156 -15.00 -24.10 -25.41
C PRO A 156 -14.41 -23.29 -26.58
N TYR A 157 -13.08 -23.27 -26.67
CA TYR A 157 -12.40 -22.52 -27.71
C TYR A 157 -12.69 -23.08 -29.11
N SER A 158 -12.86 -22.18 -30.08
CA SER A 158 -12.90 -22.52 -31.50
C SER A 158 -12.19 -21.45 -32.33
N LYS A 159 -11.77 -21.80 -33.55
CA LYS A 159 -11.09 -20.86 -34.46
C LYS A 159 -11.94 -19.61 -34.78
N ARG A 160 -13.26 -19.68 -34.65
CA ARG A 160 -14.18 -18.54 -34.83
C ARG A 160 -14.01 -17.48 -33.73
N LEU A 161 -13.55 -17.89 -32.55
CA LEU A 161 -13.29 -17.01 -31.41
C LEU A 161 -11.86 -16.46 -31.41
N GLU A 162 -11.00 -16.78 -32.38
CA GLU A 162 -9.58 -16.40 -32.36
C GLU A 162 -9.39 -14.88 -32.28
N ALA A 163 -10.20 -14.10 -33.00
CA ALA A 163 -10.13 -12.63 -32.95
C ALA A 163 -10.50 -12.09 -31.56
N ALA A 164 -11.60 -12.59 -30.97
CA ALA A 164 -12.03 -12.19 -29.63
C ALA A 164 -11.02 -12.64 -28.54
N TYR A 165 -10.47 -13.85 -28.70
CA TYR A 165 -9.40 -14.38 -27.86
C TYR A 165 -8.15 -13.49 -27.93
N ASN A 166 -7.68 -13.15 -29.13
CA ASN A 166 -6.48 -12.32 -29.30
C ASN A 166 -6.67 -10.92 -28.72
N ALA A 167 -7.82 -10.29 -28.98
CA ALA A 167 -8.17 -9.00 -28.38
C ALA A 167 -8.23 -9.04 -26.84
N THR A 168 -8.65 -10.18 -26.27
CA THR A 168 -8.63 -10.40 -24.82
C THR A 168 -7.21 -10.55 -24.29
N VAL A 169 -6.35 -11.32 -24.98
CA VAL A 169 -4.95 -11.51 -24.59
C VAL A 169 -4.18 -10.20 -24.65
N GLU A 170 -4.40 -9.36 -25.67
CA GLU A 170 -3.81 -8.02 -25.75
C GLU A 170 -4.17 -7.17 -24.53
N GLN A 171 -5.45 -7.09 -24.18
CA GLN A 171 -5.90 -6.36 -22.99
C GLN A 171 -5.28 -6.90 -21.70
N LEU A 172 -5.15 -8.22 -21.58
CA LEU A 172 -4.52 -8.86 -20.42
C LEU A 172 -3.01 -8.60 -20.35
N LEU A 173 -2.30 -8.61 -21.48
CA LEU A 173 -0.88 -8.28 -21.55
C LEU A 173 -0.65 -6.80 -21.23
N ASP A 174 -1.45 -5.91 -21.79
CA ASP A 174 -1.39 -4.47 -21.52
C ASP A 174 -1.69 -4.15 -20.05
N HIS A 175 -2.64 -4.86 -19.44
CA HIS A 175 -2.85 -4.79 -18.00
C HIS A 175 -1.63 -5.31 -17.24
N THR A 176 -1.10 -6.48 -17.59
CA THR A 176 0.06 -7.08 -16.92
C THR A 176 1.28 -6.16 -16.92
N ARG A 177 1.65 -5.59 -18.08
CA ARG A 177 2.80 -4.67 -18.20
C ARG A 177 2.68 -3.43 -17.33
N ARG A 178 1.46 -2.90 -17.20
CA ARG A 178 1.19 -1.69 -16.40
C ARG A 178 1.03 -1.99 -14.91
N CYS A 179 0.47 -3.15 -14.57
CA CYS A 179 -0.15 -3.36 -13.27
C CYS A 179 0.43 -4.49 -12.44
N LEU A 180 1.13 -5.45 -13.07
CA LEU A 180 1.58 -6.69 -12.42
C LEU A 180 3.09 -6.89 -12.58
N THR A 181 3.84 -5.85 -12.93
CA THR A 181 5.29 -5.90 -12.97
C THR A 181 5.90 -5.59 -11.61
N ALA A 182 7.09 -6.13 -11.35
CA ALA A 182 7.87 -5.89 -10.15
C ALA A 182 8.13 -4.39 -9.97
N GLU A 183 8.47 -3.72 -11.06
CA GLU A 183 8.66 -2.27 -11.18
C GLU A 183 7.39 -1.51 -10.80
N SER A 184 6.22 -1.91 -11.31
CA SER A 184 4.95 -1.25 -10.96
C SER A 184 4.59 -1.39 -9.48
N MET A 185 4.93 -2.51 -8.84
CA MET A 185 4.73 -2.71 -7.40
C MET A 185 5.73 -1.89 -6.57
N ALA A 186 7.00 -1.86 -6.96
CA ALA A 186 8.02 -1.05 -6.30
C ALA A 186 7.73 0.45 -6.42
N ALA A 187 7.39 0.93 -7.62
CA ALA A 187 6.99 2.31 -7.87
C ALA A 187 5.77 2.71 -7.04
N ARG A 188 4.83 1.78 -6.84
CA ARG A 188 3.68 1.98 -5.96
C ARG A 188 4.11 2.22 -4.52
N VAL A 189 4.95 1.36 -3.96
CA VAL A 189 5.45 1.50 -2.58
C VAL A 189 6.16 2.84 -2.42
N LEU A 190 7.10 3.16 -3.31
CA LEU A 190 7.84 4.43 -3.27
C LEU A 190 6.92 5.65 -3.42
N ARG A 191 5.88 5.57 -4.25
CA ARG A 191 4.93 6.68 -4.43
C ARG A 191 4.10 6.95 -3.20
N GLU A 192 3.62 5.91 -2.53
CA GLU A 192 2.89 6.10 -1.28
C GLU A 192 3.82 6.66 -0.19
N MET A 193 5.11 6.30 -0.21
CA MET A 193 6.14 6.91 0.65
C MET A 193 6.57 8.32 0.21
N GLY A 194 6.04 8.86 -0.91
CA GLY A 194 6.45 10.16 -1.45
C GLY A 194 7.90 10.20 -1.93
N LEU A 195 8.43 9.07 -2.41
CA LEU A 195 9.78 8.89 -2.94
C LEU A 195 9.79 8.64 -4.47
N TRP A 196 8.62 8.58 -5.13
CA TRP A 196 8.50 8.35 -6.57
C TRP A 196 7.44 9.24 -7.24
N PRO A 197 7.68 9.79 -8.45
CA PRO A 197 8.94 9.74 -9.20
C PRO A 197 10.06 10.49 -8.48
N THR A 198 11.29 9.99 -8.58
CA THR A 198 12.48 10.69 -8.03
C THR A 198 13.23 11.43 -9.13
N GLN A 199 13.95 12.48 -8.74
CA GLN A 199 14.89 13.22 -9.59
C GLN A 199 16.32 13.13 -9.06
N ARG A 200 16.54 12.34 -8.01
CA ARG A 200 17.83 12.16 -7.36
C ARG A 200 18.05 10.70 -7.00
N PRO A 201 19.31 10.30 -6.78
CA PRO A 201 19.61 9.00 -6.21
C PRO A 201 18.90 8.79 -4.88
N LEU A 202 18.42 7.56 -4.66
CA LEU A 202 17.79 7.15 -3.40
C LEU A 202 18.64 6.11 -2.67
N ARG A 203 18.75 6.26 -1.35
CA ARG A 203 19.33 5.26 -0.46
C ARG A 203 18.23 4.65 0.39
N LEU A 204 17.88 3.39 0.17
CA LEU A 204 16.78 2.71 0.85
C LEU A 204 17.30 1.61 1.77
N LEU A 205 16.68 1.47 2.93
CA LEU A 205 16.88 0.30 3.79
C LEU A 205 15.75 -0.69 3.52
N TYR A 206 16.08 -1.90 3.07
CA TYR A 206 15.10 -2.96 2.83
C TYR A 206 15.28 -4.08 3.85
N ILE A 207 14.38 -4.14 4.82
CA ILE A 207 14.41 -5.10 5.91
C ILE A 207 13.49 -6.25 5.55
N THR A 208 14.01 -7.46 5.63
CA THR A 208 13.20 -8.67 5.60
C THR A 208 13.56 -9.51 6.79
N CYS A 209 12.65 -10.40 7.18
CA CYS A 209 12.99 -11.42 8.15
C CYS A 209 13.27 -12.74 7.46
N GLY A 210 14.32 -13.39 7.92
CA GLY A 210 14.50 -14.81 7.73
C GLY A 210 13.54 -15.53 8.67
N PHE A 211 13.18 -16.75 8.30
CA PHE A 211 12.43 -17.73 9.11
C PHE A 211 10.91 -17.53 9.18
N GLY A 212 10.21 -18.66 9.06
CA GLY A 212 8.81 -18.82 9.36
C GLY A 212 8.63 -20.29 9.71
N PHE A 213 8.21 -20.56 10.94
CA PHE A 213 7.99 -21.87 11.58
C PHE A 213 9.24 -22.69 11.93
N SER A 214 9.45 -22.88 13.23
CA SER A 214 10.26 -23.97 13.78
C SER A 214 9.84 -25.29 13.14
N GLY A 215 10.64 -25.80 12.19
CA GLY A 215 10.41 -27.06 11.48
C GLY A 215 10.07 -26.96 9.98
N ALA A 216 9.78 -25.78 9.43
CA ALA A 216 9.66 -25.57 7.99
C ALA A 216 10.88 -24.76 7.54
N GLY A 217 11.80 -25.38 6.81
CA GLY A 217 13.16 -24.89 6.55
C GLY A 217 13.33 -23.41 6.19
N ASP A 218 14.53 -22.92 6.45
CA ASP A 218 14.97 -21.53 6.34
C ASP A 218 14.70 -20.89 4.97
N GLY A 219 14.49 -19.57 4.96
CA GLY A 219 14.55 -18.78 3.72
C GLY A 219 13.22 -18.51 2.99
N TRP A 220 12.06 -18.59 3.65
CA TRP A 220 10.79 -18.29 2.96
C TRP A 220 10.55 -16.78 2.84
N GLN A 221 11.16 -16.14 1.83
CA GLN A 221 10.73 -14.82 1.37
C GLN A 221 9.44 -14.96 0.54
N GLY A 222 8.42 -14.21 0.94
CA GLY A 222 7.15 -14.20 0.21
C GLY A 222 7.32 -13.57 -1.18
N PRO A 223 6.52 -14.00 -2.18
CA PRO A 223 6.65 -13.51 -3.55
C PRO A 223 6.43 -12.00 -3.69
N VAL A 224 5.63 -11.38 -2.83
CA VAL A 224 5.45 -9.92 -2.81
C VAL A 224 6.76 -9.21 -2.41
N SER A 225 7.44 -9.69 -1.36
CA SER A 225 8.72 -9.12 -0.91
C SER A 225 9.77 -9.19 -2.02
N ILE A 226 9.87 -10.35 -2.66
CA ILE A 226 10.81 -10.59 -3.77
C ILE A 226 10.49 -9.67 -4.95
N GLY A 227 9.22 -9.59 -5.35
CA GLY A 227 8.79 -8.72 -6.45
C GLY A 227 9.09 -7.24 -6.19
N ILE A 228 8.84 -6.75 -4.97
CA ILE A 228 9.17 -5.35 -4.60
C ILE A 228 10.68 -5.14 -4.66
N PHE A 229 11.48 -6.03 -4.07
CA PHE A 229 12.94 -5.89 -4.05
C PHE A 229 13.54 -5.87 -5.46
N LEU A 230 13.11 -6.79 -6.33
CA LEU A 230 13.50 -6.81 -7.75
C LEU A 230 13.09 -5.53 -8.48
N GLY A 231 11.86 -5.07 -8.25
CA GLY A 231 11.35 -3.83 -8.84
C GLY A 231 12.14 -2.60 -8.40
N LEU A 232 12.53 -2.53 -7.13
CA LEU A 232 13.37 -1.45 -6.61
C LEU A 232 14.73 -1.44 -7.31
N HIS A 233 15.38 -2.59 -7.47
CA HIS A 233 16.63 -2.69 -8.23
C HIS A 233 16.48 -2.24 -9.68
N ALA A 234 15.43 -2.68 -10.37
CA ALA A 234 15.17 -2.31 -11.76
C ALA A 234 14.92 -0.80 -11.93
N LEU A 235 14.15 -0.18 -11.04
CA LEU A 235 13.85 1.25 -11.07
C LEU A 235 15.08 2.10 -10.71
N LEU A 236 15.79 1.75 -9.64
CA LEU A 236 16.86 2.58 -9.09
C LEU A 236 18.18 2.47 -9.85
N ARG A 237 18.39 1.39 -10.62
CA ARG A 237 19.58 1.23 -11.47
C ARG A 237 19.72 2.33 -12.53
N GLN A 238 18.62 3.00 -12.87
CA GLN A 238 18.62 4.14 -13.81
C GLN A 238 19.23 5.41 -13.20
N TRP A 239 19.44 5.44 -11.88
CA TRP A 239 19.91 6.60 -11.13
C TRP A 239 21.27 6.30 -10.47
N PRO A 240 22.40 6.67 -11.09
CA PRO A 240 23.73 6.45 -10.53
C PRO A 240 23.84 6.97 -9.10
N GLY A 241 24.34 6.13 -8.19
CA GLY A 241 24.44 6.45 -6.76
C GLY A 241 23.25 5.99 -5.91
N SER A 242 22.16 5.51 -6.51
CA SER A 242 21.09 4.87 -5.73
C SER A 242 21.58 3.56 -5.14
N ARG A 243 21.17 3.26 -3.90
CA ARG A 243 21.59 2.06 -3.19
C ARG A 243 20.44 1.49 -2.37
N ILE A 244 20.30 0.18 -2.41
CA ILE A 244 19.41 -0.56 -1.51
C ILE A 244 20.32 -1.32 -0.57
N VAL A 245 20.16 -1.10 0.74
CA VAL A 245 20.85 -1.86 1.78
C VAL A 245 19.86 -2.90 2.29
N ASP A 246 20.07 -4.18 1.98
CA ASP A 246 19.28 -5.26 2.55
C ASP A 246 19.86 -5.67 3.91
N ALA A 247 19.03 -5.60 4.96
CA ALA A 247 19.43 -5.95 6.32
C ALA A 247 18.63 -7.17 6.79
N PRO A 248 19.27 -8.34 6.98
CA PRO A 248 18.61 -9.53 7.50
C PRO A 248 18.21 -9.34 8.96
N ALA A 249 17.19 -10.08 9.40
CA ALA A 249 16.66 -10.02 10.76
C ALA A 249 17.57 -10.57 11.85
N MET A 250 18.41 -11.57 11.55
CA MET A 250 19.10 -12.34 12.58
C MET A 250 20.51 -12.76 12.13
N GLU A 251 21.37 -13.00 13.12
CA GLU A 251 22.60 -13.75 12.91
C GLU A 251 22.24 -15.15 12.40
N PRO A 252 22.91 -15.65 11.35
CA PRO A 252 22.67 -17.00 10.86
C PRO A 252 22.94 -18.01 11.98
N ASP A 253 22.00 -18.93 12.20
CA ASP A 253 22.22 -20.08 13.11
C ASP A 253 23.40 -20.92 12.57
N PRO A 254 24.55 -20.95 13.27
CA PRO A 254 25.74 -21.64 12.77
C PRO A 254 25.55 -23.15 12.64
N SER A 255 24.52 -23.73 13.26
CA SER A 255 24.17 -25.16 13.08
C SER A 255 23.47 -25.46 11.76
N ILE A 256 22.89 -24.42 11.13
CA ILE A 256 22.20 -24.51 9.83
C ILE A 256 23.06 -23.91 8.71
N TRP A 257 23.85 -22.89 9.06
CA TRP A 257 24.75 -22.15 8.18
C TRP A 257 26.19 -22.46 8.55
N PRO A 258 26.94 -23.28 7.78
CA PRO A 258 28.37 -23.44 8.03
C PRO A 258 29.04 -22.05 8.02
N GLU A 259 29.95 -21.83 8.98
CA GLU A 259 30.59 -20.53 9.31
C GLU A 259 31.22 -19.80 8.11
N GLU A 260 31.45 -20.49 7.00
CA GLU A 260 32.08 -19.96 5.78
C GLU A 260 31.12 -19.27 4.81
N THR A 261 29.82 -19.18 5.08
CA THR A 261 28.90 -18.48 4.16
C THR A 261 29.06 -16.95 4.27
N VAL A 262 29.91 -16.40 3.40
CA VAL A 262 30.27 -14.97 3.25
C VAL A 262 29.06 -14.05 2.97
N HIS A 263 27.83 -14.58 2.88
CA HIS A 263 26.64 -13.88 2.42
C HIS A 263 25.47 -13.99 3.41
N ARG A 264 25.46 -13.14 4.44
CA ARG A 264 24.35 -13.04 5.42
C ARG A 264 23.05 -12.43 4.86
N SER A 265 22.87 -12.28 3.55
CA SER A 265 21.62 -11.72 3.00
C SER A 265 20.47 -12.71 3.17
N ASN A 266 19.26 -12.25 3.54
CA ASN A 266 18.06 -13.09 3.43
C ASN A 266 17.69 -13.46 1.98
N PHE A 267 18.42 -12.92 0.99
CA PHE A 267 18.31 -13.25 -0.42
C PHE A 267 19.54 -14.02 -0.94
N TRP A 268 20.39 -14.60 -0.06
CA TRP A 268 21.63 -15.27 -0.48
C TRP A 268 21.39 -16.46 -1.43
N TYR A 269 20.36 -17.28 -1.16
CA TYR A 269 19.95 -18.43 -2.01
C TYR A 269 19.36 -18.01 -3.36
N LEU A 270 19.36 -16.70 -3.61
CA LEU A 270 18.73 -16.04 -4.73
C LEU A 270 19.75 -15.30 -5.60
N ALA A 271 21.04 -15.39 -5.32
CA ALA A 271 22.05 -14.89 -6.25
C ALA A 271 22.44 -15.98 -7.25
N LYS A 272 22.68 -15.59 -8.52
CA LYS A 272 22.96 -16.50 -9.63
C LYS A 272 24.38 -17.12 -9.62
N ASP A 273 25.23 -16.81 -8.65
CA ASP A 273 26.61 -17.27 -8.73
C ASP A 273 26.68 -18.80 -8.63
N SER A 274 27.59 -19.37 -9.43
CA SER A 274 27.69 -20.78 -9.80
C SER A 274 28.17 -21.64 -8.64
N ASP A 275 27.49 -21.57 -7.50
CA ASP A 275 27.89 -22.29 -6.31
C ASP A 275 27.69 -23.79 -6.56
N PRO A 276 28.78 -24.57 -6.67
CA PRO A 276 28.71 -25.96 -7.11
C PRO A 276 28.03 -26.88 -6.07
N TRP A 277 27.64 -26.34 -4.92
CA TRP A 277 27.16 -27.08 -3.76
C TRP A 277 25.64 -27.07 -3.58
N ILE A 278 24.90 -26.27 -4.35
CA ILE A 278 23.44 -26.18 -4.18
C ILE A 278 22.74 -27.22 -5.08
N HIS A 279 22.32 -28.33 -4.48
CA HIS A 279 21.54 -29.34 -5.19
C HIS A 279 20.09 -28.89 -5.39
N GLU A 280 19.45 -29.32 -6.49
CA GLU A 280 18.05 -28.97 -6.77
C GLU A 280 17.10 -29.41 -5.65
N GLU A 281 17.37 -30.55 -5.03
CA GLU A 281 16.59 -31.07 -3.91
C GLU A 281 16.63 -30.11 -2.71
N ASP A 282 17.80 -29.58 -2.37
CA ASP A 282 17.96 -28.58 -1.31
C ASP A 282 17.18 -27.31 -1.63
N LEU A 283 17.25 -26.83 -2.88
CA LEU A 283 16.49 -25.66 -3.31
C LEU A 283 14.99 -25.91 -3.20
N ARG A 284 14.50 -27.08 -3.60
CA ARG A 284 13.08 -27.41 -3.47
C ARG A 284 12.64 -27.38 -2.02
N GLN A 285 13.44 -27.89 -1.08
CA GLN A 285 13.09 -27.89 0.33
C GLN A 285 13.11 -26.49 0.96
N ARG A 286 13.99 -25.60 0.48
CA ARG A 286 14.23 -24.28 1.08
C ARG A 286 13.44 -23.14 0.42
N MET A 287 13.12 -23.25 -0.87
CA MET A 287 12.44 -22.18 -1.60
C MET A 287 10.93 -22.20 -1.36
N TYR A 288 10.36 -21.00 -1.20
CA TYR A 288 8.91 -20.81 -1.13
C TYR A 288 8.23 -21.50 -2.33
N GLY A 289 7.29 -22.40 -2.03
CA GLY A 289 6.50 -23.08 -3.06
C GLY A 289 7.20 -24.25 -3.75
N TYR A 290 8.35 -24.72 -3.25
CA TYR A 290 9.06 -25.93 -3.73
C TYR A 290 9.40 -25.92 -5.23
N GLY A 291 9.50 -24.73 -5.82
CA GLY A 291 9.68 -24.50 -7.24
C GLY A 291 10.57 -23.29 -7.51
N PHE A 292 10.36 -22.64 -8.65
CA PHE A 292 11.15 -21.48 -9.06
C PHE A 292 10.70 -20.19 -8.34
N SER A 293 11.62 -19.25 -8.20
CA SER A 293 11.41 -17.91 -7.65
C SER A 293 12.21 -16.90 -8.46
N TYR A 294 11.66 -15.71 -8.66
CA TYR A 294 12.34 -14.66 -9.44
C TYR A 294 13.57 -14.08 -8.77
N ALA A 295 13.79 -14.37 -7.49
CA ALA A 295 14.88 -13.73 -6.81
C ALA A 295 16.25 -14.17 -7.37
N ARG A 296 16.37 -15.35 -8.03
CA ARG A 296 17.57 -15.80 -8.79
C ARG A 296 18.04 -14.86 -9.91
N ARG A 297 17.25 -13.83 -10.19
CA ARG A 297 17.57 -12.77 -11.14
C ARG A 297 18.44 -11.67 -10.52
N LEU A 298 18.64 -11.70 -9.21
CA LEU A 298 19.61 -10.87 -8.50
C LEU A 298 21.02 -11.42 -8.66
N SER A 299 22.01 -10.54 -8.62
CA SER A 299 23.42 -10.91 -8.52
C SER A 299 23.98 -10.49 -7.14
N LEU A 300 25.07 -11.12 -6.68
CA LEU A 300 25.63 -10.80 -5.35
C LEU A 300 26.00 -9.32 -5.21
N LYS A 301 26.41 -8.65 -6.30
CA LYS A 301 26.69 -7.20 -6.33
C LYS A 301 25.46 -6.32 -6.10
N ASP A 302 24.27 -6.84 -6.36
CA ASP A 302 23.02 -6.12 -6.10
C ASP A 302 22.73 -6.09 -4.59
N LEU A 303 23.26 -7.07 -3.84
CA LEU A 303 23.08 -7.14 -2.40
C LEU A 303 24.03 -6.19 -1.65
N ALA A 304 23.65 -5.84 -0.43
CA ALA A 304 24.50 -5.14 0.53
C ALA A 304 25.72 -6.00 0.89
N THR A 305 26.84 -5.33 1.12
CA THR A 305 28.01 -5.93 1.75
C THR A 305 27.77 -6.16 3.24
N GLN A 306 28.58 -7.01 3.87
CA GLN A 306 28.48 -7.21 5.32
C GLN A 306 28.72 -5.89 6.09
N ALA A 307 29.72 -5.10 5.67
CA ALA A 307 30.01 -3.80 6.28
C ALA A 307 28.83 -2.83 6.20
N GLU A 308 28.09 -2.80 5.08
CA GLU A 308 26.88 -1.98 4.96
C GLU A 308 25.77 -2.42 5.92
N ARG A 309 25.63 -3.74 6.15
CA ARG A 309 24.64 -4.30 7.10
C ARG A 309 25.00 -3.97 8.54
N ASP A 310 26.27 -4.15 8.90
CA ASP A 310 26.76 -3.87 10.26
C ASP A 310 26.63 -2.38 10.60
N ALA A 311 26.74 -1.50 9.59
CA ALA A 311 26.57 -0.06 9.75
C ALA A 311 25.10 0.40 9.81
N VAL A 312 24.10 -0.48 9.66
CA VAL A 312 22.68 -0.10 9.61
C VAL A 312 22.23 0.68 10.84
N PRO A 313 22.51 0.26 12.09
CA PRO A 313 22.08 1.00 13.27
C PRO A 313 22.59 2.45 13.27
N ASP A 314 23.88 2.67 13.01
CA ASP A 314 24.45 4.01 12.99
C ASP A 314 23.95 4.83 11.81
N SER A 315 23.76 4.20 10.64
CA SER A 315 23.24 4.85 9.44
C SER A 315 21.78 5.30 9.62
N LEU A 316 20.99 4.56 10.40
CA LEU A 316 19.65 4.98 10.83
C LEU A 316 19.72 6.26 11.67
N PHE A 317 20.54 6.29 12.74
CA PHE A 317 20.68 7.50 13.56
C PHE A 317 21.25 8.72 12.82
N ARG A 318 22.07 8.49 11.79
CA ARG A 318 22.56 9.55 10.89
C ARG A 318 21.56 9.96 9.80
N HIS A 319 20.37 9.34 9.75
CA HIS A 319 19.35 9.57 8.72
C HIS A 319 19.87 9.40 7.28
N GLU A 320 20.74 8.41 7.05
CA GLU A 320 21.29 8.18 5.71
C GLU A 320 20.28 7.58 4.72
N PHE A 321 19.18 6.99 5.21
CA PHE A 321 18.18 6.36 4.36
C PHE A 321 17.04 7.34 4.05
N ASP A 322 16.65 7.39 2.78
CA ASP A 322 15.47 8.13 2.32
C ASP A 322 14.16 7.46 2.71
N GLY A 323 14.19 6.16 2.93
CA GLY A 323 13.05 5.36 3.37
C GLY A 323 13.46 3.97 3.86
N VAL A 324 12.62 3.42 4.73
CA VAL A 324 12.76 2.08 5.32
C VAL A 324 11.58 1.22 4.87
N ILE A 325 11.85 0.06 4.30
CA ILE A 325 10.82 -0.86 3.78
C ILE A 325 10.97 -2.20 4.49
N TYR A 326 9.96 -2.57 5.27
CA TYR A 326 9.81 -3.90 5.82
C TYR A 326 9.09 -4.78 4.79
N GLY A 327 9.87 -5.50 3.97
CA GLY A 327 9.37 -6.32 2.86
C GLY A 327 8.50 -7.51 3.28
N LYS A 328 8.53 -7.89 4.55
CA LYS A 328 7.75 -8.98 5.12
C LYS A 328 7.34 -8.65 6.55
N VAL A 329 6.04 -8.55 6.80
CA VAL A 329 5.45 -8.18 8.10
C VAL A 329 4.31 -9.11 8.45
N GLY A 330 4.20 -9.48 9.73
CA GLY A 330 3.01 -10.14 10.29
C GLY A 330 3.34 -11.13 11.41
N PRO A 331 2.35 -11.41 12.28
CA PRO A 331 2.52 -12.41 13.32
C PRO A 331 2.69 -13.79 12.67
N ALA A 332 3.57 -14.62 13.24
CA ALA A 332 3.95 -15.94 12.70
C ALA A 332 4.70 -15.92 11.35
N GLN A 333 5.14 -14.75 10.87
CA GLN A 333 6.05 -14.65 9.73
C GLN A 333 7.55 -14.63 10.12
N GLY A 334 7.85 -14.91 11.40
CA GLY A 334 9.20 -14.87 11.99
C GLY A 334 9.75 -13.47 12.20
N CYS A 335 8.87 -12.46 12.21
CA CYS A 335 9.20 -11.04 12.16
C CYS A 335 8.73 -10.25 13.38
N ASP A 336 8.48 -10.90 14.52
CA ASP A 336 7.92 -10.21 15.70
C ASP A 336 8.81 -10.50 16.92
N PRO A 337 9.56 -9.50 17.42
CA PRO A 337 9.55 -8.09 17.00
C PRO A 337 10.19 -7.84 15.62
N LEU A 338 9.81 -6.74 14.96
CA LEU A 338 10.37 -6.34 13.67
C LEU A 338 11.86 -5.95 13.82
N PRO A 339 12.76 -6.43 12.95
CA PRO A 339 14.19 -6.14 13.04
C PRO A 339 14.47 -4.64 12.94
N PHE A 340 15.40 -4.14 13.75
CA PHE A 340 15.75 -2.72 13.84
C PHE A 340 14.57 -1.78 14.13
N PHE A 341 13.37 -2.26 14.46
CA PHE A 341 12.19 -1.41 14.56
C PHE A 341 12.31 -0.39 15.68
N ASP A 342 12.81 -0.79 16.85
CA ASP A 342 13.11 0.14 17.93
C ASP A 342 14.18 1.16 17.51
N VAL A 343 15.17 0.76 16.70
CA VAL A 343 16.21 1.67 16.19
C VAL A 343 15.62 2.67 15.21
N VAL A 344 14.78 2.23 14.26
CA VAL A 344 14.07 3.11 13.32
C VAL A 344 13.19 4.11 14.06
N ARG A 345 12.45 3.65 15.08
CA ARG A 345 11.61 4.49 15.93
C ARG A 345 12.44 5.49 16.73
N ASN A 346 13.51 5.04 17.38
CA ASN A 346 14.35 5.88 18.24
C ASN A 346 15.19 6.87 17.42
N ALA A 347 15.54 6.53 16.19
CA ALA A 347 16.15 7.44 15.23
C ALA A 347 15.16 8.50 14.71
N GLY A 348 13.85 8.36 14.98
CA GLY A 348 12.87 9.38 14.61
C GLY A 348 12.52 9.41 13.13
N TYR A 349 12.58 8.27 12.43
CA TYR A 349 12.09 8.20 11.05
C TYR A 349 10.59 8.52 11.00
N PRO A 350 10.17 9.45 10.14
CA PRO A 350 8.75 9.77 10.00
C PRO A 350 8.02 8.58 9.36
N ALA A 351 6.81 8.32 9.83
CA ALA A 351 6.06 7.11 9.46
C ALA A 351 5.71 7.06 7.96
N GLU A 352 5.57 8.19 7.27
CA GLU A 352 5.41 8.23 5.82
C GLU A 352 6.66 7.76 5.03
N ARG A 353 7.82 7.65 5.70
CA ARG A 353 9.05 7.09 5.14
C ARG A 353 9.30 5.65 5.55
N VAL A 354 8.33 5.02 6.21
CA VAL A 354 8.38 3.60 6.60
C VAL A 354 7.26 2.86 5.87
N ALA A 355 7.58 1.78 5.18
CA ALA A 355 6.59 0.90 4.53
C ALA A 355 6.58 -0.47 5.20
N LEU A 356 5.38 -1.02 5.43
CA LEU A 356 5.17 -2.30 6.11
C LEU A 356 4.36 -3.23 5.19
N ILE A 357 5.01 -4.27 4.66
CA ILE A 357 4.43 -5.13 3.63
C ILE A 357 3.86 -6.43 4.23
N TYR A 358 2.53 -6.52 4.29
CA TYR A 358 1.78 -7.73 4.65
C TYR A 358 1.52 -8.55 3.38
N GLY A 359 2.56 -9.26 2.94
CA GLY A 359 2.56 -10.06 1.71
C GLY A 359 2.15 -11.53 1.87
N GLY A 360 1.78 -11.97 3.08
CA GLY A 360 1.47 -13.36 3.40
C GLY A 360 0.09 -13.83 2.93
N ASP A 361 -0.20 -15.12 3.17
CA ASP A 361 -1.47 -15.76 2.79
C ASP A 361 -2.65 -15.40 3.69
N PHE A 362 -2.37 -14.84 4.86
CA PHE A 362 -3.37 -14.43 5.84
C PHE A 362 -3.66 -12.93 5.70
N GLY A 363 -4.94 -12.58 5.56
CA GLY A 363 -5.39 -11.20 5.50
C GLY A 363 -5.91 -10.64 6.83
N LEU A 364 -6.68 -9.56 6.73
CA LEU A 364 -7.29 -8.82 7.84
C LEU A 364 -8.42 -9.58 8.56
N GLU A 365 -8.87 -10.71 8.02
CA GLU A 365 -9.80 -11.65 8.65
C GLU A 365 -9.13 -12.43 9.78
N THR A 366 -7.80 -12.55 9.72
CA THR A 366 -7.02 -13.20 10.77
C THR A 366 -6.80 -12.21 11.91
N LYS A 367 -7.46 -12.46 13.05
CA LYS A 367 -7.43 -11.57 14.23
C LYS A 367 -6.03 -11.08 14.60
N ARG A 368 -5.04 -11.99 14.70
CA ARG A 368 -3.66 -11.64 15.04
C ARG A 368 -3.03 -10.69 14.01
N VAL A 369 -3.24 -10.94 12.72
CA VAL A 369 -2.70 -10.11 11.62
C VAL A 369 -3.33 -8.71 11.69
N ALA A 370 -4.64 -8.64 11.89
CA ALA A 370 -5.35 -7.37 12.06
C ALA A 370 -4.86 -6.59 13.29
N GLU A 371 -4.68 -7.24 14.44
CA GLU A 371 -4.14 -6.61 15.65
C GLU A 371 -2.72 -6.09 15.44
N HIS A 372 -1.85 -6.88 14.81
CA HIS A 372 -0.49 -6.47 14.46
C HIS A 372 -0.49 -5.26 13.51
N ALA A 373 -1.29 -5.29 12.44
CA ALA A 373 -1.41 -4.15 11.52
C ALA A 373 -1.92 -2.87 12.18
N ARG A 374 -2.90 -2.98 13.08
CA ARG A 374 -3.38 -1.84 13.84
C ARG A 374 -2.30 -1.28 14.78
N TYR A 375 -1.54 -2.15 15.43
CA TYR A 375 -0.41 -1.74 16.28
C TYR A 375 0.65 -0.96 15.49
N TYR A 376 1.04 -1.46 14.31
CA TYR A 376 2.07 -0.82 13.49
C TYR A 376 1.57 0.34 12.61
N SER A 377 0.25 0.58 12.55
CA SER A 377 -0.36 1.60 11.68
C SER A 377 0.10 3.03 11.94
N GLY A 378 0.56 3.34 13.16
CA GLY A 378 1.13 4.64 13.52
C GLY A 378 2.65 4.74 13.27
N TYR A 379 3.28 3.74 12.68
CA TYR A 379 4.73 3.73 12.48
C TYR A 379 5.13 3.56 11.02
N GLY A 380 4.17 3.35 10.13
CA GLY A 380 4.44 3.15 8.71
C GLY A 380 3.19 3.05 7.86
N ILE A 381 3.39 3.15 6.56
CA ILE A 381 2.38 2.91 5.52
C ILE A 381 2.16 1.41 5.40
N ILE A 382 0.92 0.97 5.67
CA ILE A 382 0.56 -0.44 5.69
C ILE A 382 0.10 -0.90 4.31
N PHE A 383 0.80 -1.89 3.74
CA PHE A 383 0.42 -2.55 2.50
C PHE A 383 -0.10 -3.95 2.75
N PHE A 384 -1.22 -4.31 2.14
CA PHE A 384 -1.83 -5.64 2.26
C PHE A 384 -2.03 -6.30 0.91
N ARG A 385 -1.59 -7.56 0.81
CA ARG A 385 -1.90 -8.42 -0.33
C ARG A 385 -3.34 -8.93 -0.29
N GLU A 386 -3.73 -9.47 0.86
CA GLU A 386 -5.07 -10.02 1.11
C GLU A 386 -5.85 -9.09 2.05
N MET A 387 -6.72 -8.24 1.50
CA MET A 387 -7.57 -7.34 2.28
C MET A 387 -8.96 -7.96 2.52
N ILE A 388 -8.98 -9.19 3.00
CA ILE A 388 -10.22 -9.91 3.27
C ILE A 388 -10.66 -9.56 4.69
N ALA A 389 -11.84 -8.96 4.83
CA ALA A 389 -12.52 -8.74 6.10
C ALA A 389 -14.00 -8.47 5.81
N PRO A 390 -14.88 -8.41 6.83
CA PRO A 390 -16.25 -7.95 6.63
C PRO A 390 -16.28 -6.57 5.95
N PRO A 391 -17.08 -6.35 4.88
CA PRO A 391 -17.10 -5.09 4.15
C PRO A 391 -17.36 -3.84 5.00
N GLU A 392 -18.13 -3.99 6.09
CA GLU A 392 -18.43 -2.95 7.06
C GLU A 392 -17.21 -2.45 7.85
N ASP A 393 -16.12 -3.24 7.90
CA ASP A 393 -14.87 -2.82 8.51
C ASP A 393 -14.07 -1.85 7.61
N PHE A 394 -14.46 -1.70 6.34
CA PHE A 394 -13.77 -0.85 5.39
C PHE A 394 -14.53 0.45 5.09
N HIS A 395 -13.80 1.55 5.09
CA HIS A 395 -14.35 2.87 4.81
C HIS A 395 -13.45 3.64 3.86
N TRP A 396 -14.06 4.30 2.87
CA TRP A 396 -13.34 5.20 1.98
C TRP A 396 -13.39 6.62 2.49
N ILE A 397 -12.23 7.21 2.77
CA ILE A 397 -12.08 8.61 3.18
C ILE A 397 -11.41 9.40 2.08
N SER A 398 -11.78 10.66 1.88
CA SER A 398 -11.12 11.53 0.90
C SER A 398 -9.68 11.84 1.32
N ALA A 399 -8.72 11.69 0.42
CA ALA A 399 -7.31 12.00 0.64
C ALA A 399 -7.05 13.51 0.78
N GLN A 400 -7.97 14.37 0.30
CA GLN A 400 -7.87 15.83 0.48
C GLN A 400 -8.06 16.28 1.94
N VAL A 401 -8.70 15.42 2.71
CA VAL A 401 -9.19 15.68 4.07
C VAL A 401 -8.24 15.09 5.08
N PHE A 402 -7.70 13.97 4.68
CA PHE A 402 -6.83 13.14 5.45
C PHE A 402 -5.58 12.98 4.56
N PRO A 403 -4.67 13.97 4.53
CA PRO A 403 -3.47 13.86 3.72
C PRO A 403 -2.66 12.62 4.06
N ARG A 404 -1.91 12.11 3.07
CA ARG A 404 -1.14 10.87 3.20
C ARG A 404 -0.21 10.84 4.42
N ALA A 405 0.46 11.95 4.70
CA ALA A 405 1.35 12.08 5.85
C ALA A 405 0.61 11.96 7.20
N CYS A 406 -0.66 12.37 7.30
CA CYS A 406 -1.39 12.32 8.57
C CYS A 406 -1.90 10.92 8.93
N TYR A 407 -1.92 9.96 7.99
CA TYR A 407 -2.33 8.57 8.33
C TYR A 407 -1.28 7.87 9.17
N ALA A 408 -0.02 8.16 8.92
CA ALA A 408 1.11 7.44 9.47
C ALA A 408 1.54 8.02 10.82
N ASP A 409 1.25 9.29 11.10
CA ASP A 409 1.60 9.92 12.37
C ASP A 409 0.65 9.50 13.52
N PRO A 410 1.16 8.96 14.65
CA PRO A 410 0.34 8.52 15.78
C PRO A 410 -0.49 9.63 16.40
N GLY A 411 0.06 10.84 16.53
CA GLY A 411 -0.62 12.00 17.10
C GLY A 411 -1.81 12.39 16.24
N TRP A 412 -1.66 12.30 14.93
CA TRP A 412 -2.73 12.53 13.95
C TRP A 412 -3.80 11.46 13.95
N ASN A 413 -3.42 10.18 13.94
CA ASN A 413 -4.39 9.10 14.04
C ASN A 413 -5.19 9.25 15.34
N ARG A 414 -4.52 9.53 16.46
CA ARG A 414 -5.17 9.77 17.74
C ARG A 414 -6.09 10.99 17.72
N PHE A 415 -5.64 12.08 17.10
CA PHE A 415 -6.47 13.25 16.86
C PHE A 415 -7.77 12.90 16.12
N PHE A 416 -7.68 12.19 14.99
CA PHE A 416 -8.87 11.86 14.20
C PHE A 416 -9.81 10.88 14.91
N GLN A 417 -9.26 9.96 15.71
CA GLN A 417 -10.06 9.11 16.60
C GLN A 417 -10.84 9.94 17.63
N LEU A 418 -10.17 10.87 18.30
CA LEU A 418 -10.80 11.76 19.29
C LEU A 418 -11.79 12.73 18.64
N TRP A 419 -11.47 13.28 17.46
CA TRP A 419 -12.40 14.07 16.64
C TRP A 419 -13.66 13.29 16.33
N ARG A 420 -13.54 12.04 15.86
CA ARG A 420 -14.70 11.20 15.53
C ARG A 420 -15.56 10.92 16.76
N LYS A 421 -14.94 10.55 17.89
CA LYS A 421 -15.65 10.40 19.17
C LYS A 421 -16.37 11.69 19.59
N ARG A 422 -15.74 12.84 19.33
CA ARG A 422 -16.33 14.16 19.62
C ARG A 422 -17.52 14.49 18.71
N LEU A 423 -17.46 14.12 17.44
CA LEU A 423 -18.60 14.24 16.52
C LEU A 423 -19.78 13.39 16.96
N ASP A 424 -19.50 12.17 17.42
CA ASP A 424 -20.51 11.25 17.95
C ASP A 424 -21.05 11.71 19.32
N CYS A 425 -20.23 12.41 20.12
CA CYS A 425 -20.61 12.97 21.42
C CYS A 425 -20.02 14.38 21.69
N PRO A 426 -20.74 15.45 21.34
CA PRO A 426 -20.25 16.83 21.45
C PRO A 426 -20.02 17.36 22.87
N ALA A 427 -20.40 16.62 23.91
CA ALA A 427 -20.33 17.05 25.33
C ALA A 427 -19.83 15.94 26.27
N CYS A 428 -19.08 14.97 25.73
CA CYS A 428 -18.47 13.91 26.52
C CYS A 428 -17.20 14.43 27.21
N ASP A 429 -17.22 14.52 28.54
CA ASP A 429 -16.11 15.01 29.38
C ASP A 429 -14.85 14.12 29.26
N ASP A 430 -15.02 12.82 29.02
CA ASP A 430 -13.93 11.88 28.77
C ASP A 430 -13.22 12.19 27.45
N VAL A 431 -13.96 12.56 26.39
CA VAL A 431 -13.36 12.97 25.12
C VAL A 431 -12.60 14.30 25.30
N ASP A 432 -13.19 15.27 26.00
CA ASP A 432 -12.51 16.55 26.29
C ASP A 432 -11.24 16.36 27.13
N ARG A 433 -11.29 15.44 28.11
CA ARG A 433 -10.14 15.08 28.93
C ARG A 433 -9.06 14.40 28.11
N ASN A 434 -9.39 13.44 27.26
CA ASN A 434 -8.41 12.76 26.40
C ASN A 434 -7.76 13.74 25.40
N VAL A 435 -8.51 14.70 24.83
CA VAL A 435 -7.91 15.74 23.98
C VAL A 435 -6.96 16.62 24.80
N ARG A 436 -7.31 16.95 26.05
CA ARG A 436 -6.42 17.71 26.95
C ARG A 436 -5.17 16.95 27.32
N ASP A 437 -5.33 15.72 27.77
CA ASP A 437 -4.24 14.99 28.41
C ASP A 437 -3.30 14.41 27.35
N GLU A 438 -3.78 14.13 26.14
CA GLU A 438 -2.99 13.42 25.11
C GLU A 438 -2.59 14.29 23.92
N LEU A 439 -3.32 15.37 23.63
CA LEU A 439 -3.04 16.20 22.45
C LEU A 439 -2.68 17.65 22.78
N TRP A 440 -2.88 18.11 24.03
CA TRP A 440 -2.73 19.53 24.35
C TRP A 440 -1.30 20.03 24.15
N ASP A 441 -0.28 19.25 24.46
CA ASP A 441 1.11 19.66 24.27
C ASP A 441 1.46 19.84 22.79
N HIS A 442 0.86 19.05 21.92
CA HIS A 442 0.97 19.21 20.46
C HIS A 442 0.10 20.36 19.93
N LEU A 443 -1.05 20.60 20.55
CA LEU A 443 -2.04 21.62 20.19
C LEU A 443 -1.67 23.03 20.66
N TRP A 444 -1.03 23.15 21.81
CA TRP A 444 -0.81 24.39 22.52
C TRP A 444 0.04 25.38 21.72
N PRO A 445 1.19 24.99 21.13
CA PRO A 445 1.98 25.88 20.29
C PRO A 445 1.18 26.42 19.09
N VAL A 446 0.37 25.56 18.47
CA VAL A 446 -0.47 25.93 17.31
C VAL A 446 -1.61 26.86 17.72
N SER A 447 -2.20 26.62 18.89
CA SER A 447 -3.30 27.46 19.41
C SER A 447 -2.88 28.91 19.68
N ARG A 448 -1.58 29.14 19.96
CA ARG A 448 -1.00 30.47 20.17
C ARG A 448 -0.46 31.13 18.91
N GLY A 449 -0.67 30.53 17.74
CA GLY A 449 -0.21 31.10 16.48
C GLY A 449 1.32 31.11 16.31
N PHE A 450 2.05 30.29 17.05
CA PHE A 450 3.47 30.07 16.76
C PHE A 450 3.60 29.43 15.38
N SER A 451 4.40 30.03 14.50
CA SER A 451 4.70 29.43 13.19
C SER A 451 5.54 28.18 13.40
N TRP A 452 5.11 27.09 12.78
CA TRP A 452 5.90 25.86 12.78
C TRP A 452 6.99 26.02 11.74
N GLN A 453 8.24 26.20 12.18
CA GLN A 453 9.40 26.18 11.29
C GLN A 453 9.66 24.74 10.87
N THR A 454 9.05 24.31 9.76
CA THR A 454 9.72 23.28 8.97
C THR A 454 11.02 23.90 8.47
N GLY A 455 12.15 23.19 8.56
CA GLY A 455 13.49 23.72 8.26
C GLY A 455 13.69 24.35 6.86
N ASN A 456 12.63 24.43 6.04
CA ASN A 456 12.64 24.94 4.68
C ASN A 456 11.85 26.25 4.48
N GLY A 457 11.45 26.96 5.55
CA GLY A 457 11.04 28.37 5.45
C GLY A 457 9.73 28.68 4.72
N LEU A 458 8.85 27.70 4.48
CA LEU A 458 7.49 27.95 3.97
C LEU A 458 6.44 27.77 5.08
N GLU A 459 5.78 28.88 5.44
CA GLU A 459 4.63 28.93 6.35
C GLU A 459 3.36 28.41 5.67
N VAL A 460 3.21 27.09 5.63
CA VAL A 460 1.92 26.46 5.33
C VAL A 460 1.65 25.45 6.45
N LEU A 461 0.63 25.72 7.27
CA LEU A 461 0.09 24.71 8.18
C LEU A 461 -0.22 23.45 7.35
N PRO A 462 0.44 22.30 7.61
CA PRO A 462 0.20 21.10 6.84
C PRO A 462 -1.31 20.80 6.88
N PRO A 463 -1.93 20.31 5.79
CA PRO A 463 -3.39 20.27 5.69
C PRO A 463 -4.08 19.47 6.81
N CYS A 464 -3.34 18.56 7.45
CA CYS A 464 -3.73 17.88 8.69
C CYS A 464 -4.24 18.89 9.77
N TRP A 465 -3.54 20.01 9.98
CA TRP A 465 -3.71 20.98 11.10
C TRP A 465 -4.97 21.85 11.03
N SER A 466 -5.63 21.92 9.87
CA SER A 466 -6.93 22.58 9.76
C SER A 466 -8.04 21.87 10.55
N GLY A 467 -7.91 20.56 10.80
CA GLY A 467 -8.79 19.79 11.69
C GLY A 467 -8.54 20.07 13.18
N LEU A 468 -7.27 20.23 13.60
CA LEU A 468 -6.90 20.46 15.01
C LEU A 468 -7.49 21.74 15.59
N LEU A 469 -7.60 22.79 14.77
CA LEU A 469 -8.32 24.02 15.10
C LEU A 469 -9.78 23.77 15.50
N LEU A 470 -10.46 22.81 14.86
CA LEU A 470 -11.85 22.47 15.13
C LEU A 470 -12.03 21.75 16.47
N LEU A 471 -11.04 20.98 16.94
CA LEU A 471 -11.04 20.34 18.27
C LEU A 471 -10.59 21.26 19.41
N ALA A 472 -9.66 22.18 19.16
CA ALA A 472 -9.16 23.07 20.22
C ALA A 472 -10.25 24.04 20.69
N PHE A 473 -11.21 24.38 19.82
CA PHE A 473 -12.17 25.45 20.06
C PHE A 473 -13.08 25.29 21.30
N PRO A 474 -13.67 24.11 21.58
CA PRO A 474 -14.45 23.89 22.81
C PRO A 474 -13.60 23.92 24.08
N MET A 475 -12.31 23.61 23.99
CA MET A 475 -11.39 23.60 25.13
C MET A 475 -10.95 24.99 25.57
N LEU A 476 -11.01 25.97 24.67
CA LEU A 476 -10.78 27.39 24.97
C LEU A 476 -11.87 28.01 25.85
N LYS A 477 -12.93 27.25 26.18
CA LYS A 477 -13.96 27.67 27.13
C LYS A 477 -13.42 27.94 28.55
N THR A 478 -12.19 27.54 28.84
CA THR A 478 -11.52 27.72 30.14
C THR A 478 -10.42 28.78 30.18
N SER A 479 -10.06 29.44 29.07
CA SER A 479 -9.04 30.50 29.07
C SER A 479 -9.60 31.87 29.51
N ALA A 480 -8.72 32.81 29.87
CA ALA A 480 -9.09 34.14 30.33
C ALA A 480 -9.79 34.96 29.21
N GLU A 481 -10.73 35.83 29.59
CA GLU A 481 -11.64 36.56 28.67
C GLU A 481 -10.95 37.31 27.51
N ALA A 482 -9.73 37.83 27.72
CA ALA A 482 -9.00 38.59 26.71
C ALA A 482 -8.42 37.72 25.56
N GLU A 483 -7.94 36.50 25.86
CA GLU A 483 -7.38 35.59 24.85
C GLU A 483 -8.49 35.04 23.92
N LEU A 484 -9.72 34.97 24.41
CA LEU A 484 -10.86 34.33 23.74
C LEU A 484 -11.37 35.08 22.51
N LYS A 485 -11.28 36.41 22.49
CA LYS A 485 -11.71 37.23 21.34
C LYS A 485 -10.77 37.03 20.16
N ASP A 486 -9.47 37.10 20.42
CA ASP A 486 -8.43 36.87 19.41
C ASP A 486 -8.48 35.45 18.86
N LEU A 487 -8.85 34.47 19.70
CA LEU A 487 -9.09 33.09 19.31
C LEU A 487 -10.35 32.89 18.45
N CYS A 488 -11.50 33.53 18.75
CA CYS A 488 -12.70 33.49 17.87
C CYS A 488 -12.36 34.09 16.48
N ASP A 489 -11.56 35.17 16.43
CA ASP A 489 -11.15 35.81 15.17
C ASP A 489 -10.13 34.99 14.38
N PHE A 490 -9.11 34.44 15.06
CA PHE A 490 -8.16 33.49 14.48
C PHE A 490 -8.88 32.26 13.89
N PHE A 491 -9.82 31.68 14.64
CA PHE A 491 -10.59 30.53 14.18
C PHE A 491 -11.44 30.86 12.95
N ASN A 492 -12.14 32.00 12.94
CA ASN A 492 -12.93 32.38 11.76
C ASN A 492 -12.04 32.59 10.52
N ARG A 493 -10.82 33.13 10.69
CA ARG A 493 -9.82 33.22 9.61
C ARG A 493 -9.39 31.84 9.11
N GLN A 494 -9.09 30.93 10.01
CA GLN A 494 -8.66 29.57 9.68
C GLN A 494 -9.78 28.73 9.03
N LEU A 495 -11.01 28.82 9.54
CA LEU A 495 -12.18 28.18 8.91
C LEU A 495 -12.41 28.72 7.49
N HIS A 496 -12.21 30.03 7.28
CA HIS A 496 -12.26 30.62 5.95
C HIS A 496 -11.13 30.14 5.04
N GLN A 497 -9.91 29.97 5.56
CA GLN A 497 -8.77 29.40 4.82
C GLN A 497 -8.99 27.92 4.46
N ALA A 498 -9.45 27.10 5.42
CA ALA A 498 -9.79 25.70 5.20
C ALA A 498 -10.94 25.56 4.18
N ALA A 499 -12.00 26.37 4.30
CA ALA A 499 -13.08 26.40 3.32
C ALA A 499 -12.57 26.77 1.93
N ARG A 500 -11.64 27.74 1.80
CA ARG A 500 -11.00 28.08 0.54
C ARG A 500 -10.20 26.90 -0.03
N HIS A 501 -9.35 26.25 0.77
CA HIS A 501 -8.57 25.08 0.32
C HIS A 501 -9.43 23.90 -0.11
N VAL A 502 -10.51 23.60 0.61
CA VAL A 502 -11.45 22.52 0.23
C VAL A 502 -12.27 22.88 -1.01
N THR A 503 -12.47 24.18 -1.32
CA THR A 503 -13.17 24.62 -2.53
C THR A 503 -12.29 24.76 -3.78
N PHE A 504 -10.96 24.80 -3.64
CA PHE A 504 -10.03 24.98 -4.77
C PHE A 504 -9.65 23.65 -5.44
N GLY A 505 -10.65 22.93 -5.96
CA GLY A 505 -10.48 22.18 -7.20
C GLY A 505 -11.06 23.03 -8.32
N ARG A 506 -10.21 23.67 -9.15
CA ARG A 506 -10.66 24.43 -10.33
C ARG A 506 -11.51 23.51 -11.21
N CYS A 507 -12.83 23.64 -11.13
CA CYS A 507 -13.75 23.09 -12.12
C CYS A 507 -13.75 24.09 -13.28
N VAL A 508 -13.23 23.70 -14.43
CA VAL A 508 -13.21 24.50 -15.68
C VAL A 508 -14.62 24.56 -16.32
N LEU A 509 -15.68 24.33 -15.55
CA LEU A 509 -17.06 24.37 -16.05
C LEU A 509 -17.95 25.28 -15.18
N PRO A 510 -18.78 26.12 -15.81
CA PRO A 510 -19.58 27.11 -15.12
C PRO A 510 -20.87 26.49 -14.60
N ARG A 511 -20.86 25.94 -13.37
CA ARG A 511 -22.07 25.82 -12.54
C ARG A 511 -21.74 26.05 -11.06
N PRO A 512 -22.24 27.13 -10.42
CA PRO A 512 -21.97 27.39 -9.02
C PRO A 512 -23.11 26.87 -8.14
N ARG A 513 -22.75 26.01 -7.18
CA ARG A 513 -23.27 25.87 -5.80
C ARG A 513 -23.24 24.39 -5.39
N CYS A 514 -22.75 24.15 -4.17
CA CYS A 514 -22.84 22.90 -3.41
C CYS A 514 -21.83 21.75 -3.64
N LYS A 515 -20.63 21.97 -4.22
CA LYS A 515 -19.56 20.94 -4.14
C LYS A 515 -18.70 21.05 -2.87
N GLY A 516 -18.39 22.28 -2.43
CA GLY A 516 -17.52 22.51 -1.26
C GLY A 516 -18.08 22.00 0.06
N SER A 517 -19.39 22.12 0.29
CA SER A 517 -20.00 21.68 1.56
C SER A 517 -20.13 20.16 1.65
N ILE A 518 -20.35 19.48 0.52
CA ILE A 518 -20.35 18.01 0.43
C ILE A 518 -18.95 17.46 0.60
N ALA A 519 -17.94 18.08 -0.04
CA ALA A 519 -16.54 17.73 0.16
C ALA A 519 -16.13 17.92 1.63
N PHE A 520 -16.47 19.05 2.24
CA PHE A 520 -16.19 19.34 3.66
C PHE A 520 -16.98 18.43 4.62
N ARG A 521 -18.22 18.04 4.30
CA ARG A 521 -18.98 17.06 5.11
C ARG A 521 -18.41 15.65 4.96
N GLY A 522 -18.09 15.23 3.75
CA GLY A 522 -17.39 13.96 3.50
C GLY A 522 -15.99 13.92 4.12
N ALA A 523 -15.42 15.10 4.35
CA ALA A 523 -14.15 15.31 5.01
C ALA A 523 -14.24 15.18 6.52
N PHE A 524 -14.93 16.12 7.13
CA PHE A 524 -14.88 16.33 8.56
C PHE A 524 -16.07 15.68 9.27
N GLY A 525 -16.96 14.99 8.55
CA GLY A 525 -18.22 14.45 9.08
C GLY A 525 -19.28 15.52 9.35
N VAL A 526 -18.96 16.81 9.16
CA VAL A 526 -19.79 17.98 9.48
C VAL A 526 -19.80 18.97 8.33
N GLN A 527 -20.90 19.67 8.11
CA GLN A 527 -20.99 20.78 7.15
C GLN A 527 -20.23 22.02 7.67
N PRO A 528 -19.64 22.86 6.80
CA PRO A 528 -19.05 24.13 7.23
C PRO A 528 -20.04 25.02 7.99
N SER A 529 -21.32 24.96 7.62
CA SER A 529 -22.39 25.69 8.30
C SER A 529 -22.67 25.16 9.70
N GLU A 530 -22.52 23.86 9.95
CA GLU A 530 -22.68 23.25 11.28
C GLU A 530 -21.53 23.70 12.18
N VAL A 531 -20.29 23.66 11.70
CA VAL A 531 -19.11 24.19 12.40
C VAL A 531 -19.28 25.69 12.69
N LYS A 532 -19.69 26.48 11.70
CA LYS A 532 -19.92 27.92 11.86
C LYS A 532 -21.04 28.22 12.86
N THR A 533 -22.11 27.42 12.85
CA THR A 533 -23.23 27.56 13.79
C THR A 533 -22.81 27.21 15.21
N PHE A 534 -22.04 26.13 15.37
CA PHE A 534 -21.46 25.72 16.64
C PHE A 534 -20.53 26.80 17.21
N VAL A 535 -19.59 27.29 16.41
CA VAL A 535 -18.66 28.38 16.80
C VAL A 535 -19.41 29.65 17.18
N ARG A 536 -20.41 30.06 16.40
CA ARG A 536 -21.28 31.20 16.73
C ARG A 536 -22.07 30.98 18.02
N SER A 537 -22.58 29.77 18.25
CA SER A 537 -23.30 29.43 19.47
C SER A 537 -22.40 29.55 20.71
N ILE A 538 -21.16 29.08 20.61
CA ILE A 538 -20.15 29.20 21.67
C ILE A 538 -19.76 30.66 21.89
N CYS A 539 -19.31 31.39 20.85
CA CYS A 539 -18.92 32.80 21.02
C CYS A 539 -20.11 33.62 21.58
N ARG A 540 -21.38 33.39 21.15
CA ARG A 540 -22.56 34.08 21.72
C ARG A 540 -22.83 33.74 23.19
N LYS A 541 -22.74 32.45 23.58
CA LYS A 541 -22.91 32.04 24.99
C LYS A 541 -21.86 32.70 25.89
N LEU A 542 -20.65 32.91 25.35
CA LEU A 542 -19.55 33.56 26.05
C LEU A 542 -19.74 35.08 26.12
N SER A 543 -20.17 35.74 25.02
CA SER A 543 -20.49 37.17 25.01
C SER A 543 -21.62 37.52 26.01
N ARG A 544 -22.63 36.65 26.15
CA ARG A 544 -23.70 36.85 27.14
C ARG A 544 -23.22 36.71 28.58
N LYS A 545 -22.30 35.79 28.87
CA LYS A 545 -21.66 35.69 30.20
C LYS A 545 -20.82 36.92 30.54
N CYS A 546 -20.14 37.50 29.54
CA CYS A 546 -19.37 38.74 29.71
C CYS A 546 -20.29 39.94 30.02
N ALA A 547 -21.41 40.07 29.31
CA ALA A 547 -22.38 41.16 29.53
C ALA A 547 -23.02 41.11 30.93
N VAL A 548 -23.24 39.90 31.49
CA VAL A 548 -23.80 39.71 32.83
C VAL A 548 -22.77 39.95 33.94
N ARG A 549 -21.47 39.69 33.71
CA ARG A 549 -20.41 39.99 34.69
C ARG A 549 -20.02 41.47 34.72
N GLY A 550 -20.13 42.17 33.60
CA GLY A 550 -19.90 43.62 33.51
C GLY A 550 -20.98 44.47 34.19
N THR A 551 -22.15 43.91 34.49
CA THR A 551 -23.26 44.62 35.16
C THR A 551 -23.31 44.43 36.68
N VAL A 552 -22.41 43.62 37.27
CA VAL A 552 -22.34 43.38 38.73
C VAL A 552 -21.18 44.14 39.40
N LYS A 553 -20.50 45.02 38.67
CA LYS A 553 -19.61 46.04 39.24
C LYS A 553 -19.99 47.42 38.71
N GLN A 554 -21.02 48.00 39.31
CA GLN A 554 -21.21 49.44 39.42
C GLN A 554 -21.85 49.75 40.76
#